data_AF-A0A1Y3X6A6-F1
#
_entry.id   AF-A0A1Y3X6A6-F1
#
_cell.length_a   1.000
_cell.length_b   1.000
_cell.length_c   1.000
_cell.angle_alpha   90.00
_cell.angle_beta   90.00
_cell.angle_gamma   90.00
#
_symmetry.space_group_name_H-M   'P 1'
#
loop_
_entity.id
_entity.type
_entity.pdbx_description
1 polymer ?
#
loop_
_entity_poly.entity_id
_entity_poly.type
_entity_poly.pdbx_seq_one_letter_code
_entity_poly.pdbx_strand_id
1 'polypeptide(L)' 'MIAHEEKTKTGDRPKPVSKGCNDNPVRIWIDIRISNGLHLSQKNLSYQDLVRMIEKLEGLC' A
#
# COMPACT_ATOMS: atom_id res chain seq x y z
N MET A 1 23.27 -55.65 -2.58
CA MET A 1 22.44 -55.93 -1.39
C MET A 1 21.69 -54.68 -1.03
N ILE A 2 20.41 -54.83 -0.71
CA ILE A 2 19.45 -53.78 -0.39
C ILE A 2 19.67 -53.35 1.06
N ALA A 3 19.56 -52.05 1.34
CA ALA A 3 18.96 -51.54 2.57
C ALA A 3 18.42 -50.12 2.31
N HIS A 4 17.10 -50.01 2.33
CA HIS A 4 16.39 -48.75 2.52
C HIS A 4 16.48 -48.37 4.00
N GLU A 5 16.70 -47.10 4.32
CA GLU A 5 16.10 -46.53 5.53
C GLU A 5 15.62 -45.09 5.26
N GLU A 6 14.31 -44.96 5.38
CA GLU A 6 13.50 -43.77 5.41
C GLU A 6 13.81 -42.93 6.65
N LYS A 7 14.08 -41.62 6.47
CA LYS A 7 13.63 -40.60 7.43
C LYS A 7 13.20 -39.32 6.71
N THR A 8 11.94 -39.34 6.31
CA THR A 8 10.97 -38.27 6.51
C THR A 8 11.46 -37.11 7.38
N LYS A 9 11.84 -36.01 6.72
CA LYS A 9 11.64 -34.67 7.29
C LYS A 9 11.43 -33.70 6.16
N THR A 10 10.22 -33.72 5.61
CA THR A 10 9.61 -32.53 4.97
C THR A 10 9.62 -31.43 6.03
N GLY A 11 10.73 -30.70 6.07
CA GLY A 11 10.80 -29.42 6.74
C GLY A 11 9.80 -28.54 6.01
N ASP A 12 8.63 -28.39 6.62
CA ASP A 12 7.66 -27.34 6.34
C ASP A 12 8.39 -26.02 6.59
N ARG A 13 9.21 -25.59 5.62
CA ARG A 13 9.70 -24.24 5.55
C ARG A 13 8.45 -23.45 5.17
N PRO A 14 7.90 -22.60 6.06
CA PRO A 14 6.81 -21.75 5.65
C PRO A 14 7.34 -20.96 4.46
N LYS A 15 6.79 -21.23 3.28
CA LYS A 15 7.00 -20.36 2.12
C LYS A 15 6.66 -18.97 2.64
N PRO A 16 7.52 -17.95 2.43
CA PRO A 16 7.15 -16.60 2.82
C PRO A 16 5.80 -16.34 2.16
N VAL A 17 4.77 -16.22 2.99
CA VAL A 17 3.41 -15.98 2.53
C VAL A 17 3.55 -14.76 1.65
N SER A 18 3.33 -14.94 0.36
CA SER A 18 3.39 -13.88 -0.63
C SER A 18 2.62 -12.72 -0.05
N LYS A 19 3.33 -11.66 0.38
CA LYS A 19 2.74 -10.49 1.03
C LYS A 19 1.57 -10.08 0.17
N GLY A 20 0.37 -10.22 0.71
CA GLY A 20 -0.86 -10.16 -0.06
C GLY A 20 -0.88 -8.95 -0.97
N CYS A 21 -1.10 -9.23 -2.26
CA CYS A 21 -1.80 -8.41 -3.25
C CYS A 21 -1.66 -6.89 -3.05
N ASN A 22 -0.51 -6.33 -3.43
CA ASN A 22 -0.37 -4.88 -3.68
C ASN A 22 -0.01 -4.60 -5.15
N ASP A 23 -0.38 -5.50 -6.06
CA ASP A 23 -0.05 -5.34 -7.49
C ASP A 23 -0.83 -4.19 -8.14
N ASN A 24 -1.86 -3.67 -7.46
CA ASN A 24 -2.66 -2.53 -7.89
C ASN A 24 -2.77 -1.49 -6.75
N PRO A 25 -1.87 -0.49 -6.69
CA PRO A 25 -1.92 0.54 -5.65
C PRO A 25 -3.16 1.43 -5.83
N VAL A 26 -3.82 1.75 -4.71
CA VAL A 26 -4.95 2.70 -4.68
C VAL A 26 -4.48 4.08 -5.16
N ARG A 27 -5.27 4.69 -6.05
CA ARG A 27 -5.07 6.04 -6.57
C ARG A 27 -6.25 6.90 -6.16
N ILE A 28 -5.97 8.03 -5.51
CA ILE A 28 -6.98 8.94 -4.98
C ILE A 28 -7.01 10.19 -5.87
N TRP A 29 -8.21 10.70 -6.14
CA TRP A 29 -8.42 12.00 -6.76
C TRP A 29 -9.24 12.88 -5.81
N ILE A 30 -8.78 14.10 -5.60
CA ILE A 30 -9.44 15.10 -4.78
C ILE A 30 -9.67 16.39 -5.57
N ASP A 31 -10.81 17.02 -5.29
CA ASP A 31 -11.23 18.34 -5.78
C ASP A 31 -11.76 19.16 -4.58
N ILE A 32 -11.04 20.19 -4.15
CA ILE A 32 -11.40 21.06 -3.03
C ILE A 32 -11.78 22.43 -3.57
N ARG A 33 -12.99 22.89 -3.27
CA ARG A 33 -13.51 24.21 -3.63
C ARG A 33 -13.85 24.99 -2.37
N ILE A 34 -13.27 26.18 -2.24
CA ILE A 34 -13.52 27.08 -1.13
C ILE A 34 -14.36 28.24 -1.64
N SER A 35 -15.29 28.72 -0.81
CA SER A 35 -16.22 29.81 -1.13
C SER A 35 -15.53 31.13 -1.49
N ASN A 36 -14.25 31.31 -1.15
CA ASN A 36 -13.43 32.45 -1.56
C ASN A 36 -12.88 32.34 -3.00
N GLY A 37 -13.28 31.32 -3.76
CA GLY A 37 -12.82 31.09 -5.12
C GLY A 37 -11.51 30.31 -5.23
N LEU A 38 -10.90 29.89 -4.11
CA LEU A 38 -9.75 29.00 -4.15
C LEU A 38 -10.18 27.58 -4.56
N HIS A 39 -9.44 26.99 -5.49
CA HIS A 39 -9.68 25.66 -6.03
C HIS A 39 -8.38 24.85 -6.06
N LEU A 40 -8.43 23.62 -5.56
CA LEU A 40 -7.30 22.68 -5.56
C LEU A 40 -7.77 21.33 -6.09
N SER A 41 -7.10 20.82 -7.12
CA SER A 41 -7.39 19.50 -7.68
C SER A 41 -6.11 18.70 -7.86
N GLN A 42 -6.10 17.44 -7.41
CA GLN A 42 -4.97 16.54 -7.55
C GLN A 42 -5.42 15.11 -7.78
N LYS A 43 -4.95 14.52 -8.88
CA LYS A 43 -5.21 13.14 -9.29
C LYS A 43 -4.04 12.24 -8.91
N ASN A 44 -4.31 10.94 -8.86
CA ASN A 44 -3.30 9.88 -8.69
C ASN A 44 -2.51 9.96 -7.38
N LEU A 45 -3.12 10.53 -6.33
CA LEU A 45 -2.49 10.60 -5.02
C LEU A 45 -2.38 9.20 -4.42
N SER A 46 -1.20 8.92 -3.85
CA SER A 46 -1.10 7.88 -2.84
C SER A 46 -1.73 8.37 -1.54
N TYR A 47 -2.05 7.45 -0.63
CA TYR A 47 -2.49 7.82 0.72
C TYR A 47 -1.47 8.74 1.43
N GLN A 48 -0.16 8.49 1.26
CA GLN A 48 0.88 9.31 1.88
C GLN A 48 0.90 10.74 1.31
N ASP A 49 0.72 10.88 0.00
CA ASP A 49 0.71 12.21 -0.64
C ASP A 49 -0.54 13.00 -0.23
N LEU A 50 -1.68 12.32 -0.06
CA LEU A 50 -2.88 12.91 0.51
C LEU A 50 -2.63 13.46 1.92
N VAL A 51 -2.05 12.65 2.82
CA VAL A 51 -1.77 13.10 4.20
C VAL A 51 -0.88 14.34 4.19
N ARG A 52 0.21 14.33 3.41
CA ARG A 52 1.10 15.50 3.28
C ARG A 52 0.39 16.74 2.72
N MET A 53 -0.55 16.55 1.80
CA MET A 53 -1.34 17.64 1.26
C MET A 53 -2.23 18.26 2.34
N ILE A 54 -2.88 17.44 3.16
CA ILE A 54 -3.73 17.90 4.26
C ILE A 54 -2.90 18.66 5.30
N GLU A 55 -1.75 18.14 5.73
CA GLU A 55 -0.86 18.83 6.67
C GLU A 55 -0.46 20.23 6.18
N LYS A 56 -0.16 20.37 4.88
CA LYS A 56 0.15 21.68 4.27
C LYS A 56 -1.05 22.61 4.26
N LEU A 57 -2.25 22.09 4.05
CA LEU A 57 -3.48 22.90 4.07
C LEU A 57 -3.81 23.36 5.49
N GLU A 58 -3.65 22.49 6.49
CA GLU A 58 -3.83 22.83 7.90
C GLU A 58 -2.85 23.93 8.36
N GLY A 59 -1.60 23.90 7.88
CA GLY A 59 -0.61 24.95 8.17
C GLY A 59 -0.87 26.31 7.52
N LEU A 60 -1.89 26.44 6.65
CA LEU A 60 -2.32 27.70 6.06
C LEU A 60 -3.46 28.38 6.84
N CYS A 61 -4.01 27.71 7.85
CA CYS A 61 -5.05 28.24 8.76
C CYS A 61 -4.43 28.82 10.03
#